data_AF-A0A8J5I3E8-F1
#
_entry.id   AF-A0A8J5I3E8-F1
#
_cell.length_a   1.000
_cell.length_b   1.000
_cell.length_c   1.000
_cell.angle_alpha   90.00
_cell.angle_beta   90.00
_cell.angle_gamma   90.00
#
_symmetry.space_group_name_H-M   'P 1'
#
loop_
_entity.id
_entity.type
_entity.pdbx_description
1 polymer ?
#
loop_
_entity_poly.entity_id
_entity_poly.type
_entity_poly.pdbx_seq_one_letter_code
_entity_poly.pdbx_strand_id
1 'polypeptide(L)'
;MQAITFSDFFVADIMTSMSKVFSDLERSVCRMVNRQVATIAWFEADSVCGSHSVAIPIVLVFPYMCRFFQCLRQYKDTKERTCLFNALKYATAVPVIFLSALKYHVFPESWTDFYRPLWLISSVINSLYSFYWDVTRDWDLSVFTRIFKFKNPHICTNLLYGRIWVYYWVMGSNLVLRCTWTYKLSAHLRHNYLTVFTITALEIMRRFQWIFFRVENEWNKMTGKASLELSAMDKPIEEERLLGSASHNV
;
A
#
# COMPACT_ATOMS: atom_id res chain seq x y z
N MET A 1 24.42 4.73 11.27
CA MET A 1 23.17 5.02 10.53
C MET A 1 22.09 4.09 11.08
N GLN A 2 20.93 4.63 11.47
CA GLN A 2 19.83 3.83 12.04
C GLN A 2 19.12 3.05 10.93
N ALA A 3 18.96 1.74 11.14
CA ALA A 3 18.21 0.87 10.24
C ALA A 3 16.72 1.25 10.27
N ILE A 4 16.07 1.24 9.11
CA ILE A 4 14.63 1.50 8.99
C ILE A 4 13.88 0.38 9.68
N THR A 5 13.06 0.71 10.67
CA THR A 5 12.29 -0.28 11.43
C THR A 5 11.00 -0.66 10.71
N PHE A 6 10.41 -1.80 11.08
CA PHE A 6 9.08 -2.18 10.60
C PHE A 6 8.01 -1.12 10.93
N SER A 7 8.12 -0.45 12.07
CA SER A 7 7.21 0.64 12.47
C SER A 7 7.29 1.82 11.51
N ASP A 8 8.50 2.24 11.12
CA ASP A 8 8.69 3.36 10.19
C ASP A 8 8.08 3.05 8.82
N PHE A 9 8.26 1.81 8.35
CA PHE A 9 7.59 1.32 7.16
C PHE A 9 6.07 1.39 7.36
N PHE A 10 5.55 0.74 8.40
CA PHE A 10 4.11 0.62 8.64
C PHE A 10 3.40 1.99 8.68
N VAL A 11 3.92 2.96 9.44
CA VAL A 11 3.36 4.32 9.53
C VAL A 11 3.36 5.01 8.18
N ALA A 12 4.48 4.93 7.44
CA ALA A 12 4.56 5.58 6.14
C ALA A 12 3.61 4.95 5.11
N ASP A 13 3.23 3.67 5.24
CA ASP A 13 2.21 3.06 4.37
C ASP A 13 0.83 3.62 4.68
N ILE A 14 0.51 3.79 5.96
CA ILE A 14 -0.75 4.39 6.41
C ILE A 14 -0.87 5.83 5.87
N MET A 15 0.22 6.59 5.88
CA MET A 15 0.23 7.96 5.34
C MET A 15 -0.20 8.01 3.86
N THR A 16 0.10 7.00 3.05
CA THR A 16 -0.33 6.98 1.63
C THR A 16 -1.85 6.96 1.47
N SER A 17 -2.58 6.35 2.41
CA SER A 17 -4.06 6.37 2.41
C SER A 17 -4.63 7.69 2.93
N MET A 18 -3.85 8.46 3.68
CA MET A 18 -4.21 9.79 4.18
C MET A 18 -4.00 10.91 3.16
N SER A 19 -3.44 10.64 1.97
CA SER A 19 -3.13 11.65 0.95
C SER A 19 -4.30 12.59 0.64
N LYS A 20 -5.53 12.06 0.54
CA LYS A 20 -6.71 12.89 0.31
C LYS A 20 -7.06 13.76 1.52
N VAL A 21 -6.93 13.23 2.73
CA VAL A 21 -7.17 13.97 3.97
C VAL A 21 -6.20 15.15 4.04
N PHE A 22 -4.93 14.95 3.70
CA PHE A 22 -3.97 16.05 3.60
C PHE A 22 -4.36 17.09 2.53
N SER A 23 -4.85 16.65 1.38
CA SER A 23 -5.35 17.57 0.34
C SER A 23 -6.60 18.36 0.78
N ASP A 24 -7.51 17.76 1.54
CA ASP A 24 -8.69 18.48 2.07
C ASP A 24 -8.31 19.41 3.23
N LEU A 25 -7.34 19.02 4.04
CA LEU A 25 -6.78 19.85 5.10
C LEU A 25 -6.09 21.09 4.51
N GLU A 26 -5.26 20.92 3.47
CA GLU A 26 -4.61 22.03 2.75
C GLU A 26 -5.63 23.05 2.26
N ARG A 27 -6.70 22.58 1.59
CA ARG A 27 -7.80 23.45 1.15
C ARG A 27 -8.50 24.16 2.29
N SER A 28 -8.77 23.43 3.37
CA SER A 28 -9.44 23.99 4.56
C SER A 28 -8.61 25.09 5.19
N VAL A 29 -7.30 24.85 5.36
CA VAL A 29 -6.34 25.84 5.87
C VAL A 29 -6.25 27.04 4.94
N CYS A 30 -6.13 26.83 3.63
CA CYS A 30 -6.07 27.91 2.64
C CYS A 30 -7.30 28.83 2.72
N ARG A 31 -8.50 28.25 2.84
CA ARG A 31 -9.76 29.01 2.99
C ARG A 31 -9.85 29.75 4.33
N MET A 32 -9.36 29.15 5.41
CA MET A 32 -9.30 29.80 6.73
C MET A 32 -8.38 31.02 6.72
N VAL A 33 -7.18 30.88 6.15
CA VAL A 33 -6.18 31.97 6.08
C VAL A 33 -6.67 33.14 5.22
N ASN A 34 -7.33 32.84 4.09
CA ASN A 34 -7.87 33.87 3.20
C ASN A 34 -9.23 34.44 3.65
N ARG A 35 -9.69 34.12 4.87
CA ARG A 35 -10.98 34.57 5.45
C ARG A 35 -12.19 34.25 4.56
N GLN A 36 -12.15 33.17 3.79
CA GLN A 36 -13.24 32.71 2.92
C GLN A 36 -14.19 31.73 3.63
N VAL A 37 -14.23 31.74 4.96
CA VAL A 37 -15.05 30.84 5.77
C VAL A 37 -16.48 31.37 5.82
N ALA A 38 -17.47 30.53 5.50
CA ALA A 38 -18.91 30.85 5.56
C ALA A 38 -19.39 31.99 4.62
N THR A 39 -18.63 32.30 3.56
CA THR A 39 -19.01 33.28 2.51
C THR A 39 -19.56 32.58 1.26
N ILE A 40 -20.22 33.30 0.34
CA ILE A 40 -20.66 32.76 -0.98
C ILE A 40 -19.46 32.19 -1.77
N ALA A 41 -18.27 32.78 -1.61
CA ALA A 41 -17.00 32.28 -2.15
C ALA A 41 -16.56 30.91 -1.60
N TRP A 42 -17.21 30.39 -0.55
CA TRP A 42 -16.99 29.04 -0.05
C TRP A 42 -17.59 27.97 -0.98
N PHE A 43 -18.64 28.35 -1.73
CA PHE A 43 -19.28 27.54 -2.77
C PHE A 43 -18.70 27.77 -4.17
N GLU A 44 -18.10 28.94 -4.45
CA GLU A 44 -17.42 29.19 -5.72
C GLU A 44 -16.06 28.46 -5.81
N ALA A 45 -15.92 27.63 -6.85
CA ALA A 45 -14.77 26.76 -7.08
C ALA A 45 -13.53 27.48 -7.68
N ASP A 46 -13.66 28.77 -7.99
CA ASP A 46 -12.70 29.59 -8.74
C ASP A 46 -11.89 30.58 -7.89
N SER A 47 -11.93 30.44 -6.56
CA SER A 47 -11.11 31.25 -5.65
C SER A 47 -9.63 30.82 -5.66
N VAL A 48 -8.75 31.66 -5.09
CA VAL A 48 -7.30 31.44 -4.90
C VAL A 48 -6.95 30.04 -4.35
N CYS A 49 -7.85 29.42 -3.59
CA CYS A 49 -7.73 28.07 -3.00
C CYS A 49 -8.48 26.97 -3.80
N GLY A 50 -8.74 27.22 -5.08
CA GLY A 50 -9.66 26.48 -5.93
C GLY A 50 -9.08 25.19 -6.55
N SER A 51 -9.78 24.68 -7.56
CA SER A 51 -9.44 23.41 -8.23
C SER A 51 -8.16 23.42 -9.06
N HIS A 52 -7.68 24.61 -9.39
CA HIS A 52 -6.51 24.86 -10.23
C HIS A 52 -5.21 25.04 -9.42
N SER A 53 -5.25 24.88 -8.09
CA SER A 53 -4.06 25.00 -7.27
C SER A 53 -3.08 23.84 -7.51
N VAL A 54 -1.86 24.18 -7.91
CA VAL A 54 -0.75 23.24 -8.06
C VAL A 54 -0.33 22.63 -6.71
N ALA A 55 -0.72 23.23 -5.59
CA ALA A 55 -0.47 22.67 -4.25
C ALA A 55 -1.18 21.31 -4.04
N ILE A 56 -2.34 21.10 -4.67
CA ILE A 56 -3.13 19.88 -4.50
C ILE A 56 -2.38 18.62 -4.95
N PRO A 57 -1.89 18.51 -6.20
CA PRO A 57 -1.11 17.34 -6.61
C PRO A 57 0.19 17.16 -5.81
N ILE A 58 0.81 18.25 -5.35
CA ILE A 58 2.02 18.19 -4.52
C ILE A 58 1.71 17.56 -3.15
N VAL A 59 0.64 17.99 -2.47
CA VAL A 59 0.23 17.42 -1.19
C VAL A 59 -0.24 15.97 -1.35
N LEU A 60 -0.93 15.64 -2.44
CA LEU A 60 -1.37 14.28 -2.75
C LEU A 60 -0.20 13.33 -3.00
N VAL A 61 0.87 13.78 -3.68
CA VAL A 61 2.02 12.93 -4.02
C VAL A 61 3.02 12.78 -2.88
N PHE A 62 3.03 13.73 -1.93
CA PHE A 62 4.00 13.77 -0.84
C PHE A 62 4.15 12.45 -0.08
N PRO A 63 3.07 11.77 0.40
CA PRO A 63 3.22 10.50 1.11
C PRO A 63 3.83 9.39 0.25
N TYR A 64 3.52 9.36 -1.05
CA TYR A 64 4.08 8.39 -2.00
C TYR A 64 5.56 8.64 -2.24
N MET A 65 6.00 9.90 -2.31
CA MET A 65 7.40 10.26 -2.43
C MET A 65 8.21 9.90 -1.18
N CYS A 66 7.66 10.14 0.02
CA CYS A 66 8.28 9.70 1.26
C CYS A 66 8.54 8.18 1.24
N ARG A 67 7.55 7.39 0.81
CA ARG A 67 7.71 5.94 0.66
C ARG A 67 8.72 5.54 -0.40
N PHE A 68 8.71 6.20 -1.54
CA PHE A 68 9.67 5.98 -2.61
C PHE A 68 11.11 6.17 -2.10
N PHE A 69 11.41 7.30 -1.45
CA PHE A 69 12.74 7.58 -0.93
C PHE A 69 13.15 6.64 0.21
N GLN A 70 12.22 6.25 1.09
CA GLN A 70 12.48 5.23 2.11
C GLN A 70 12.90 3.89 1.48
N CYS A 71 12.21 3.46 0.42
CA CYS A 71 12.54 2.22 -0.28
C CYS A 71 13.92 2.30 -0.97
N LEU A 72 14.27 3.45 -1.55
CA LEU A 72 15.60 3.66 -2.13
C LEU A 72 16.71 3.66 -1.08
N ARG A 73 16.46 4.26 0.09
CA ARG A 73 17.39 4.23 1.22
C ARG A 73 17.58 2.80 1.73
N GLN A 74 16.49 2.06 1.90
CA GLN A 74 16.57 0.65 2.30
C GLN A 74 17.36 -0.18 1.30
N TYR A 75 17.21 0.06 -0.01
CA TYR A 75 18.04 -0.58 -1.03
C TYR A 75 19.52 -0.21 -0.91
N LYS A 76 19.84 1.05 -0.60
CA LYS A 76 21.22 1.48 -0.39
C LYS A 76 21.88 0.72 0.76
N ASP A 77 21.13 0.50 1.84
CA ASP A 77 21.62 -0.12 3.07
C ASP A 77 21.66 -1.66 2.98
N THR A 78 20.64 -2.30 2.44
CA THR A 78 20.50 -3.77 2.39
C THR A 78 20.94 -4.41 1.07
N LYS A 79 21.00 -3.63 -0.02
CA LYS A 79 21.20 -4.08 -1.41
C LYS A 79 20.16 -5.09 -1.93
N GLU A 80 19.03 -5.25 -1.23
CA GLU A 80 17.97 -6.15 -1.67
C GLU A 80 17.14 -5.57 -2.81
N ARG A 81 17.11 -6.26 -3.96
CA ARG A 81 16.37 -5.83 -5.16
C ARG A 81 14.86 -5.68 -4.93
N THR A 82 14.29 -6.39 -3.96
CA THR A 82 12.88 -6.25 -3.56
C THR A 82 12.52 -4.81 -3.20
N CYS A 83 13.45 -4.08 -2.56
CA CYS A 83 13.24 -2.68 -2.19
C CYS A 83 13.03 -1.77 -3.42
N LEU A 84 13.72 -2.04 -4.53
CA LEU A 84 13.56 -1.28 -5.77
C LEU A 84 12.20 -1.51 -6.42
N PHE A 85 11.71 -2.75 -6.41
CA PHE A 85 10.37 -3.05 -6.91
C PHE A 85 9.30 -2.36 -6.06
N ASN A 86 9.49 -2.30 -4.74
CA ASN A 86 8.59 -1.55 -3.87
C ASN A 86 8.65 -0.04 -4.14
N ALA A 87 9.85 0.51 -4.40
CA ALA A 87 10.00 1.90 -4.82
C ALA A 87 9.22 2.16 -6.13
N LEU A 88 9.37 1.27 -7.12
CA LEU A 88 8.67 1.37 -8.39
C LEU A 88 7.15 1.35 -8.20
N LYS A 89 6.62 0.51 -7.31
CA LYS A 89 5.20 0.50 -6.94
C LYS A 89 4.71 1.89 -6.55
N TYR A 90 5.40 2.58 -5.62
CA TYR A 90 5.00 3.93 -5.20
C TYR A 90 5.21 4.98 -6.30
N ALA A 91 6.20 4.80 -7.17
CA ALA A 91 6.40 5.67 -8.34
C ALA A 91 5.24 5.58 -9.33
N THR A 92 4.58 4.43 -9.48
CA THR A 92 3.43 4.29 -10.39
C THR A 92 2.21 5.13 -10.00
N ALA A 93 2.12 5.60 -8.74
CA ALA A 93 1.05 6.50 -8.31
C ALA A 93 1.25 7.95 -8.79
N VAL A 94 2.51 8.36 -9.06
CA VAL A 94 2.87 9.73 -9.42
C VAL A 94 2.19 10.17 -10.73
N PRO A 95 2.28 9.43 -11.86
CA PRO A 95 1.61 9.82 -13.10
C PRO A 95 0.09 9.94 -12.94
N VAL A 96 -0.53 9.08 -12.13
CA VAL A 96 -1.98 9.11 -11.89
C VAL A 96 -2.41 10.42 -11.23
N ILE A 97 -1.64 10.87 -10.24
CA ILE A 97 -1.90 12.12 -9.50
C ILE A 97 -1.72 13.34 -10.41
N PHE A 98 -0.60 13.41 -11.13
CA PHE A 98 -0.32 14.56 -12.00
C PHE A 98 -1.28 14.65 -13.19
N LEU A 99 -1.57 13.54 -13.87
CA LEU A 99 -2.53 13.53 -14.98
C LEU A 99 -3.94 13.90 -14.51
N SER A 100 -4.33 13.48 -13.30
CA SER A 100 -5.61 13.88 -12.72
C SER A 100 -5.70 15.37 -12.40
N ALA A 101 -4.60 16.01 -12.02
CA ALA A 101 -4.56 17.46 -11.81
C ALA A 101 -4.56 18.22 -13.16
N LEU A 102 -3.88 17.66 -14.17
CA LEU A 102 -3.78 18.23 -15.51
C LEU A 102 -5.16 18.42 -16.17
N LYS A 103 -6.16 17.61 -15.78
CA LYS A 103 -7.57 17.79 -16.18
C LYS A 103 -8.06 19.23 -16.04
N TYR A 104 -7.63 19.96 -15.02
CA TYR A 104 -8.10 21.33 -14.76
C TYR A 104 -7.29 22.41 -15.50
N HIS A 105 -6.21 22.04 -16.18
CA HIS A 105 -5.32 22.98 -16.87
C HIS A 105 -5.33 22.81 -18.40
N VAL A 106 -6.08 21.84 -18.91
CA VAL A 106 -6.11 21.48 -20.34
C VAL A 106 -7.53 21.60 -20.88
N PHE A 107 -7.64 21.93 -22.17
CA PHE A 107 -8.91 22.01 -22.87
C PHE A 107 -9.68 20.67 -22.84
N PRO A 108 -11.02 20.69 -22.73
CA PRO A 108 -11.83 19.48 -22.62
C PRO A 108 -11.63 18.46 -23.76
N GLU A 109 -11.37 18.92 -24.98
CA GLU A 109 -11.15 18.05 -26.14
C GLU A 109 -9.85 17.26 -25.98
N SER A 110 -8.72 17.94 -25.75
CA SER A 110 -7.42 17.28 -25.52
C SER A 110 -7.43 16.36 -24.30
N TRP A 111 -8.20 16.71 -23.25
CA TRP A 111 -8.40 15.84 -22.10
C TRP A 111 -9.04 14.51 -22.50
N THR A 112 -10.10 14.56 -23.30
CA THR A 112 -10.90 13.38 -23.64
C THR A 112 -10.15 12.44 -24.58
N ASP A 113 -9.40 13.01 -25.52
CA ASP A 113 -8.73 12.26 -26.59
C ASP A 113 -7.38 11.66 -26.17
N PHE A 114 -6.58 12.40 -25.39
CA PHE A 114 -5.20 12.01 -25.09
C PHE A 114 -4.96 11.73 -23.60
N TYR A 115 -5.27 12.70 -22.74
CA TYR A 115 -4.89 12.62 -21.33
C TYR A 115 -5.74 11.65 -20.51
N ARG A 116 -7.03 11.49 -20.84
CA ARG A 116 -7.94 10.58 -20.16
C ARG A 116 -7.57 9.11 -20.38
N PRO A 117 -7.30 8.64 -21.62
CA PRO A 117 -6.76 7.29 -21.83
C PRO A 117 -5.44 7.05 -21.09
N LEU A 118 -4.51 8.01 -21.13
CA LEU A 118 -3.21 7.90 -20.45
C LEU A 118 -3.37 7.82 -18.92
N TRP A 119 -4.28 8.62 -18.35
CA TRP A 119 -4.65 8.57 -16.94
C TRP A 119 -5.26 7.22 -16.56
N LEU A 120 -6.17 6.69 -17.37
CA LEU A 120 -6.78 5.38 -17.15
C LEU A 120 -5.72 4.26 -17.19
N ILE A 121 -4.85 4.25 -18.19
CA ILE A 121 -3.76 3.26 -18.30
C ILE A 121 -2.83 3.34 -17.09
N SER A 122 -2.40 4.55 -16.72
CA SER A 122 -1.54 4.76 -15.55
C SER A 122 -2.21 4.25 -14.27
N SER A 123 -3.51 4.51 -14.13
CA SER A 123 -4.30 4.07 -12.99
C SER A 123 -4.45 2.54 -12.94
N VAL A 124 -4.67 1.90 -14.08
CA VAL A 124 -4.74 0.43 -14.18
C VAL A 124 -3.41 -0.19 -13.80
N ILE A 125 -2.29 0.32 -14.33
CA ILE A 125 -0.94 -0.16 -14.00
C ILE A 125 -0.68 -0.02 -12.50
N ASN A 126 -0.93 1.15 -11.92
CA ASN A 126 -0.76 1.38 -10.48
C ASN A 126 -1.61 0.43 -9.63
N SER A 127 -2.87 0.23 -10.01
CA SER A 127 -3.81 -0.62 -9.27
C SER A 127 -3.43 -2.09 -9.34
N LEU A 128 -3.11 -2.60 -10.53
CA LEU A 128 -2.71 -4.00 -10.73
C LEU A 128 -1.37 -4.31 -10.06
N TYR A 129 -0.38 -3.42 -10.19
CA TYR A 129 0.91 -3.63 -9.54
C TYR A 129 0.74 -3.60 -8.01
N SER A 130 0.04 -2.60 -7.48
CA SER A 130 -0.17 -2.54 -6.04
C SER A 130 -0.99 -3.73 -5.50
N PHE A 131 -1.98 -4.21 -6.26
CA PHE A 131 -2.72 -5.44 -5.94
C PHE A 131 -1.82 -6.68 -5.94
N TYR A 132 -1.02 -6.85 -6.98
CA TYR A 132 -0.02 -7.93 -7.05
C TYR A 132 0.92 -7.90 -5.84
N TRP A 133 1.38 -6.71 -5.45
CA TRP A 133 2.27 -6.54 -4.30
C TRP A 133 1.60 -6.95 -2.99
N ASP A 134 0.36 -6.51 -2.74
CA ASP A 134 -0.38 -6.86 -1.52
C ASP A 134 -0.50 -8.39 -1.38
N VAL A 135 -0.94 -9.06 -2.45
CA VAL A 135 -1.20 -10.50 -2.45
C VAL A 135 0.08 -11.31 -2.29
N THR A 136 1.13 -10.96 -3.02
CA THR A 136 2.34 -11.79 -3.11
C THR A 136 3.40 -11.46 -2.08
N ARG A 137 3.56 -10.19 -1.70
CA ARG A 137 4.65 -9.73 -0.81
C ARG A 137 4.14 -9.43 0.59
N ASP A 138 3.06 -8.66 0.70
CA ASP A 138 2.59 -8.19 2.00
C ASP A 138 1.83 -9.27 2.76
N TRP A 139 1.01 -10.08 2.07
CA TRP A 139 0.25 -11.18 2.65
C TRP A 139 0.90 -12.55 2.45
N ASP A 140 1.95 -12.64 1.63
CA ASP A 140 2.66 -13.89 1.28
C ASP A 140 1.70 -15.06 0.94
N LEU A 141 0.64 -14.77 0.18
CA LEU A 141 -0.31 -15.79 -0.29
C LEU A 141 0.30 -16.68 -1.38
N SER A 142 1.61 -16.62 -1.61
CA SER A 142 2.41 -17.62 -2.33
C SER A 142 2.14 -19.04 -1.84
N VAL A 143 1.74 -19.19 -0.57
CA VAL A 143 1.26 -20.44 0.02
C VAL A 143 0.04 -20.98 -0.73
N PHE A 144 -0.86 -20.13 -1.25
CA PHE A 144 -2.00 -20.53 -2.07
C PHE A 144 -1.60 -21.15 -3.41
N THR A 145 -0.54 -20.63 -4.04
CA THR A 145 0.06 -21.25 -5.22
C THR A 145 0.70 -22.61 -4.88
N ARG A 146 1.25 -22.74 -3.67
CA ARG A 146 1.80 -24.00 -3.13
C ARG A 146 0.70 -24.98 -2.67
N ILE A 147 -0.48 -24.50 -2.32
CA ILE A 147 -1.69 -25.29 -2.07
C ILE A 147 -2.21 -25.86 -3.38
N PHE A 148 -2.27 -25.05 -4.45
CA PHE A 148 -2.63 -25.52 -5.80
C PHE A 148 -1.60 -26.50 -6.38
N LYS A 149 -0.31 -26.29 -6.10
CA LYS A 149 0.78 -27.25 -6.36
C LYS A 149 0.87 -28.24 -5.19
N PHE A 150 -0.10 -29.16 -5.07
CA PHE A 150 -0.14 -30.31 -4.15
C PHE A 150 1.24 -30.93 -3.85
N LYS A 151 2.02 -30.34 -2.92
CA LYS A 151 3.34 -30.89 -2.59
C LYS A 151 3.69 -30.90 -1.12
N ASN A 152 2.94 -30.22 -0.23
CA ASN A 152 2.98 -30.47 1.23
C ASN A 152 1.95 -29.64 2.01
N PRO A 153 0.91 -30.24 2.64
CA PRO A 153 -0.10 -29.53 3.44
C PRO A 153 0.37 -29.08 4.83
N HIS A 154 1.52 -29.55 5.32
CA HIS A 154 2.04 -29.26 6.67
C HIS A 154 2.58 -27.84 6.88
N ILE A 155 2.71 -27.02 5.83
CA ILE A 155 3.04 -25.58 5.96
C ILE A 155 1.76 -24.74 6.21
N CYS A 156 0.59 -25.35 5.97
CA CYS A 156 -0.73 -24.71 6.05
C CYS A 156 -1.28 -24.63 7.49
N THR A 157 -0.60 -25.22 8.48
CA THR A 157 -1.03 -25.24 9.89
C THR A 157 -0.84 -23.92 10.62
N ASN A 158 -0.08 -22.97 10.05
CA ASN A 158 0.14 -21.63 10.62
C ASN A 158 -0.82 -20.55 10.06
N LEU A 159 -1.88 -20.93 9.33
CA LEU A 159 -2.96 -19.99 9.00
C LEU A 159 -3.88 -19.84 10.22
N LEU A 160 -3.66 -18.79 11.01
CA LEU A 160 -4.41 -18.50 12.25
C LEU A 160 -5.94 -18.51 12.06
N TYR A 161 -6.43 -18.10 10.88
CA TYR A 161 -7.88 -18.00 10.67
C TYR A 161 -8.54 -19.31 10.23
N GLY A 162 -7.79 -20.34 9.83
CA GLY A 162 -8.28 -21.69 9.46
C GLY A 162 -9.31 -21.74 8.30
N ARG A 163 -9.88 -20.61 7.89
CA ARG A 163 -10.99 -20.49 6.93
C ARG A 163 -10.49 -19.86 5.64
N ILE A 164 -10.29 -20.71 4.65
CA ILE A 164 -9.84 -20.37 3.30
C ILE A 164 -10.70 -19.27 2.66
N TRP A 165 -12.02 -19.26 2.93
CA TRP A 165 -12.94 -18.25 2.38
C TRP A 165 -12.58 -16.80 2.76
N VAL A 166 -12.00 -16.57 3.95
CA VAL A 166 -11.59 -15.24 4.38
C VAL A 166 -10.52 -14.66 3.46
N TYR A 167 -9.58 -15.49 3.00
CA TYR A 167 -8.52 -15.06 2.08
C TYR A 167 -9.08 -14.70 0.69
N TYR A 168 -10.04 -15.48 0.18
CA TYR A 168 -10.74 -15.12 -1.07
C TYR A 168 -11.52 -13.80 -0.94
N TRP A 169 -12.22 -13.61 0.18
CA TRP A 169 -12.95 -12.38 0.44
C TRP A 169 -12.01 -11.17 0.53
N VAL A 170 -10.86 -11.30 1.19
CA VAL A 170 -9.85 -10.23 1.32
C VAL A 170 -9.21 -9.90 -0.03
N MET A 171 -8.88 -10.90 -0.85
CA MET A 171 -8.36 -10.67 -2.20
C MET A 171 -9.40 -9.95 -3.08
N GLY A 172 -10.64 -10.45 -3.09
CA GLY A 172 -11.71 -9.86 -3.90
C GLY A 172 -12.07 -8.45 -3.46
N SER A 173 -12.27 -8.24 -2.15
CA SER A 173 -12.58 -6.92 -1.59
C SER A 173 -11.45 -5.92 -1.81
N ASN A 174 -10.18 -6.31 -1.66
CA ASN A 174 -9.05 -5.41 -1.93
C ASN A 174 -8.98 -4.98 -3.39
N LEU A 175 -9.27 -5.87 -4.34
CA LEU A 175 -9.31 -5.51 -5.76
C LEU A 175 -10.41 -4.47 -6.04
N VAL A 176 -11.63 -4.71 -5.54
CA VAL A 176 -12.77 -3.79 -5.71
C VAL A 176 -12.51 -2.44 -5.03
N LEU A 177 -12.02 -2.46 -3.79
CA LEU A 177 -11.71 -1.25 -3.03
C LEU A 177 -10.56 -0.46 -3.67
N ARG A 178 -9.60 -1.11 -4.35
CA ARG A 178 -8.56 -0.40 -5.11
C ARG A 178 -9.11 0.37 -6.30
N CYS A 179 -10.15 -0.14 -6.97
CA CYS A 179 -10.85 0.62 -8.01
C CYS A 179 -11.48 1.90 -7.45
N THR A 180 -11.89 1.92 -6.17
CA THR A 180 -12.42 3.13 -5.53
C THR A 180 -11.37 4.24 -5.37
N TRP A 181 -10.08 3.89 -5.26
CA TRP A 181 -8.99 4.87 -5.21
C TRP A 181 -8.83 5.61 -6.54
N THR A 182 -8.96 4.91 -7.67
CA THR A 182 -9.03 5.54 -9.01
C THR A 182 -10.25 6.44 -9.14
N TYR A 183 -11.39 5.97 -8.65
CA TYR A 183 -12.65 6.71 -8.69
C TYR A 183 -12.55 8.00 -7.85
N LYS A 184 -11.85 7.98 -6.72
CA LYS A 184 -11.57 9.14 -5.85
C LYS A 184 -10.89 10.32 -6.54
N LEU A 185 -10.07 10.06 -7.57
CA LEU A 185 -9.42 11.09 -8.38
C LEU A 185 -10.32 11.65 -9.48
N SER A 186 -11.41 10.97 -9.81
CA SER A 186 -12.34 11.43 -10.83
C SER A 186 -13.08 12.70 -10.37
N ALA A 187 -12.98 13.77 -11.18
CA ALA A 187 -13.59 15.07 -10.87
C ALA A 187 -15.11 15.03 -10.63
N HIS A 188 -15.78 13.99 -11.14
CA HIS A 188 -17.24 13.90 -11.15
C HIS A 188 -17.85 13.76 -9.74
N LEU A 189 -17.07 13.28 -8.76
CA LEU A 189 -17.56 13.00 -7.41
C LEU A 189 -17.52 14.18 -6.45
N ARG A 190 -16.85 15.27 -6.82
CA ARG A 190 -16.66 16.40 -5.91
C ARG A 190 -17.96 17.12 -5.53
N HIS A 191 -19.04 16.87 -6.27
CA HIS A 191 -20.36 17.43 -6.00
C HIS A 191 -21.16 16.61 -4.97
N ASN A 192 -20.87 15.31 -4.80
CA ASN A 192 -21.61 14.42 -3.89
C ASN A 192 -20.80 14.12 -2.63
N TYR A 193 -21.01 14.92 -1.58
CA TYR A 193 -20.33 14.76 -0.28
C TYR A 193 -20.50 13.35 0.31
N LEU A 194 -21.67 12.74 0.15
CA LEU A 194 -21.95 11.37 0.61
C LEU A 194 -21.05 10.35 -0.07
N THR A 195 -20.84 10.46 -1.39
CA THR A 195 -19.99 9.52 -2.12
C THR A 195 -18.52 9.70 -1.77
N VAL A 196 -18.05 10.94 -1.58
CA VAL A 196 -16.68 11.22 -1.13
C VAL A 196 -16.44 10.64 0.27
N PHE A 197 -17.41 10.79 1.17
CA PHE A 197 -17.36 10.21 2.51
C PHE A 197 -17.29 8.68 2.44
N THR A 198 -18.19 8.04 1.69
CA THR A 198 -18.23 6.58 1.52
C THR A 198 -16.92 6.04 0.93
N ILE A 199 -16.39 6.64 -0.14
CA ILE A 199 -15.11 6.22 -0.74
C ILE A 199 -13.96 6.35 0.27
N THR A 200 -13.97 7.41 1.08
CA THR A 200 -12.93 7.62 2.10
C THR A 200 -13.03 6.60 3.23
N ALA A 201 -14.25 6.27 3.69
CA ALA A 201 -14.49 5.22 4.66
C ALA A 201 -14.09 3.83 4.14
N LEU A 202 -14.40 3.53 2.87
CA LEU A 202 -14.00 2.30 2.20
C LEU A 202 -12.47 2.15 2.10
N GLU A 203 -11.73 3.24 1.88
CA GLU A 203 -10.27 3.22 1.89
C GLU A 203 -9.70 2.92 3.30
N ILE A 204 -10.33 3.43 4.37
CA ILE A 204 -9.96 3.09 5.75
C ILE A 204 -10.21 1.60 6.01
N MET A 205 -11.37 1.07 5.62
CA MET A 205 -11.68 -0.35 5.76
C MET A 205 -10.70 -1.24 5.01
N ARG A 206 -10.30 -0.85 3.79
CA ARG A 206 -9.29 -1.57 3.00
C ARG A 206 -7.93 -1.62 3.72
N ARG A 207 -7.49 -0.50 4.31
CA ARG A 207 -6.24 -0.47 5.09
C ARG A 207 -6.35 -1.26 6.38
N PHE A 208 -7.47 -1.19 7.07
CA PHE A 208 -7.73 -2.03 8.25
C PHE A 208 -7.54 -3.51 7.90
N GLN A 209 -8.16 -3.99 6.82
CA GLN A 209 -7.93 -5.35 6.31
C GLN A 209 -6.45 -5.62 6.06
N TRP A 210 -5.78 -4.77 5.27
CA TRP A 210 -4.36 -4.95 4.92
C TRP A 210 -3.45 -5.03 6.16
N ILE A 211 -3.71 -4.24 7.21
CA ILE A 211 -2.93 -4.20 8.45
C ILE A 211 -2.93 -5.57 9.14
N PHE A 212 -4.10 -6.20 9.30
CA PHE A 212 -4.17 -7.52 9.97
C PHE A 212 -3.30 -8.55 9.29
N PHE A 213 -3.47 -8.72 7.97
CA PHE A 213 -2.71 -9.70 7.22
C PHE A 213 -1.22 -9.35 7.12
N ARG A 214 -0.88 -8.06 7.08
CA ARG A 214 0.52 -7.62 7.07
C ARG A 214 1.22 -7.98 8.38
N VAL A 215 0.58 -7.70 9.52
CA VAL A 215 1.10 -8.01 10.85
C VAL A 215 1.19 -9.52 11.05
N GLU A 216 0.17 -10.27 10.63
CA GLU A 216 0.18 -11.73 10.64
C GLU A 216 1.37 -12.30 9.84
N ASN A 217 1.60 -11.80 8.62
CA ASN A 217 2.71 -12.26 7.80
C ASN A 217 4.08 -11.98 8.45
N GLU A 218 4.26 -10.81 9.08
CA GLU A 218 5.51 -10.53 9.80
C GLU A 218 5.67 -11.39 11.05
N TRP A 219 4.58 -11.62 11.80
CA TRP A 219 4.59 -12.54 12.93
C TRP A 219 5.04 -13.94 12.51
N ASN A 220 4.44 -14.48 11.44
CA ASN A 220 4.79 -15.80 10.90
C ASN A 220 6.26 -15.87 10.45
N LYS A 221 6.81 -14.81 9.84
CA LYS A 221 8.23 -14.75 9.47
C LYS A 221 9.14 -14.74 10.70
N MET A 222 8.76 -14.04 11.76
CA MET A 222 9.53 -14.01 13.01
C MET A 222 9.51 -15.38 13.71
N THR A 223 8.34 -15.99 13.86
CA THR A 223 8.20 -17.33 14.46
C THR A 223 8.91 -18.40 13.64
N GLY A 224 8.80 -18.35 12.31
CA GLY A 224 9.48 -19.29 11.42
C GLY A 224 11.01 -19.20 11.54
N LYS A 225 11.56 -17.99 11.60
CA LYS A 225 13.01 -17.79 11.86
C LYS A 225 13.43 -18.35 13.21
N ALA A 226 12.67 -18.06 14.27
CA ALA A 226 12.96 -18.59 15.60
C ALA A 226 12.94 -20.12 15.66
N SER A 227 11.97 -20.77 14.99
CA SER A 227 11.92 -22.24 14.90
C SER A 227 13.10 -22.84 14.13
N LEU A 228 13.59 -22.15 13.10
CA LEU A 228 14.74 -22.59 12.31
C LEU A 228 16.04 -22.44 13.10
N GLU A 229 16.20 -21.34 13.83
CA GLU A 229 17.35 -21.11 14.71
C GLU A 229 17.39 -22.13 15.86
N LEU A 230 16.23 -22.43 16.47
CA LEU A 230 16.13 -23.47 17.49
C LEU A 230 16.50 -24.85 16.94
N SER A 231 15.96 -25.22 15.77
CA SER A 231 16.30 -26.50 15.11
C SER A 231 17.77 -26.56 14.66
N ALA A 232 18.38 -25.43 14.32
CA ALA A 232 19.80 -25.37 13.98
C ALA A 232 20.71 -25.47 15.21
N MET A 233 20.26 -25.03 16.39
CA MET A 233 20.99 -25.22 17.66
C MET A 233 20.87 -26.64 18.23
N ASP A 234 19.77 -27.36 17.97
CA ASP A 234 19.60 -28.74 18.43
C ASP A 234 20.44 -29.75 17.62
N LYS A 235 20.67 -29.49 16.32
CA LYS A 235 21.50 -30.36 15.46
C LYS A 235 22.92 -30.63 15.98
N PRO A 236 23.72 -29.63 16.40
CA PRO A 236 25.06 -29.89 16.92
C PRO A 236 25.05 -30.69 18.24
N ILE A 237 24.01 -30.54 19.07
CA ILE A 237 23.89 -31.27 20.35
C ILE A 237 23.54 -32.76 20.09
N GLU A 238 22.73 -33.03 19.07
CA GLU A 238 22.35 -34.38 18.69
C GLU A 238 23.52 -35.12 18.01
N GLU A 239 24.28 -34.44 17.13
CA GLU A 239 25.49 -35.01 16.53
C GLU A 239 26.57 -35.32 17.58
N GLU A 240 26.77 -34.44 18.58
CA GLU A 240 27.73 -34.67 19.67
C GLU A 240 27.31 -35.81 20.60
N ARG A 241 26.00 -35.97 20.89
CA ARG A 241 25.47 -37.13 21.63
C ARG A 241 25.63 -38.44 20.87
N LEU A 242 25.43 -38.44 19.55
CA LEU A 242 25.60 -39.62 18.71
C LEU A 242 27.08 -40.02 18.61
N LEU A 243 28.00 -39.05 18.53
CA LEU A 243 29.44 -39.31 18.55
C LEU A 243 29.95 -39.78 19.93
N GLY A 244 29.42 -39.23 21.02
CA GLY A 244 29.74 -39.65 22.39
C GLY A 244 29.15 -41.02 22.77
N SER A 245 28.02 -41.42 22.17
CA SER A 245 27.46 -42.76 22.36
C SER A 245 28.21 -43.83 21.57
N ALA A 246 28.86 -43.48 20.46
CA ALA A 246 29.62 -44.42 19.64
C ALA A 246 30.98 -44.79 20.27
N SER A 247 31.54 -43.93 21.14
CA SER A 247 32.83 -44.15 21.80
C SER A 247 32.76 -44.98 23.09
N HIS A 248 31.55 -45.32 23.58
CA HIS A 248 31.35 -46.09 24.82
C HIS A 248 31.06 -47.59 24.61
N ASN A 249 31.09 -48.08 23.37
CA ASN A 249 30.96 -49.51 23.06
C ASN A 249 32.28 -50.05 22.50
N VAL A 250 33.29 -50.22 23.36
CA VAL A 250 34.47 -51.08 23.12
C VAL A 250 34.71 -51.91 24.38
#